data_AF-A0A6V6YZ99-F1
#
_entry.id   AF-A0A6V6YZ99-F1
#
_cell.length_a   1.000
_cell.length_b   1.000
_cell.length_c   1.000
_cell.angle_alpha   90.00
_cell.angle_beta   90.00
_cell.angle_gamma   90.00
#
_symmetry.space_group_name_H-M   'P 1'
#
loop_
_entity.id
_entity.type
_entity.pdbx_description
1 polymer ?
#
loop_
_entity_poly.entity_id
_entity_poly.type
_entity_poly.pdbx_seq_one_letter_code
_entity_poly.pdbx_strand_id
1 'polypeptide(L)'
;MENYFLDDYINGSRLKSKRKKKQLVKKDFEKQLIQLSKLEKELWKKRNNLPLIPLETPYQKGWQRYFILREDVARSNDALFYNNLLEKINTVQYSSEKSFKKKKKKSRKYVCNDRSQFLKEFFEYEWASPKLDLTEKEKAHFHKVQRWWPNWKCYRIHYVFDEPWRFVFRVRPNMITHTKMVDADLESEIDQLDNYITSNFLRNSMVRIVHGRVKHKRWKEKEISKYQDPLTNIQIHAMMYEFNEEKEKSNNELFKLKR
;
A
#
# COMPACT_ATOMS: atom_id res chain seq x y z
N MET A 1 14.03 34.79 -60.78
CA MET A 1 12.78 35.45 -60.34
C MET A 1 11.57 34.52 -60.33
N GLU A 2 11.73 33.19 -60.47
CA GLU A 2 10.59 32.25 -60.57
C GLU A 2 10.06 31.72 -59.23
N ASN A 3 10.80 31.86 -58.13
CA ASN A 3 10.41 31.27 -56.84
C ASN A 3 9.31 32.04 -56.10
N TYR A 4 9.14 33.34 -56.37
CA TYR A 4 8.14 34.18 -55.67
C TYR A 4 6.70 33.86 -56.08
N PHE A 5 6.48 33.54 -57.36
CA PHE A 5 5.16 33.17 -57.87
C PHE A 5 4.68 31.82 -57.32
N LEU A 6 5.59 30.88 -57.10
CA LEU A 6 5.25 29.56 -56.56
C LEU A 6 4.85 29.65 -55.08
N ASP A 7 5.56 30.46 -54.29
CA ASP A 7 5.27 30.64 -52.87
C ASP A 7 3.96 31.42 -52.63
N ASP A 8 3.63 32.41 -53.46
CA ASP A 8 2.33 33.11 -53.41
C ASP A 8 1.16 32.20 -53.83
N TYR A 9 1.35 31.34 -54.84
CA TYR A 9 0.34 30.36 -55.24
C TYR A 9 0.13 29.29 -54.16
N ILE A 10 1.19 28.87 -53.47
CA ILE A 10 1.11 27.95 -52.32
C ILE A 10 0.38 28.60 -51.14
N ASN A 11 0.56 29.90 -50.90
CA ASN A 11 -0.15 30.64 -49.85
C ASN A 11 -1.63 30.90 -50.16
N GLY A 12 -1.98 31.11 -51.44
CA GLY A 12 -3.38 31.20 -51.91
C GLY A 12 -4.07 29.84 -52.00
N SER A 13 -3.31 28.77 -52.20
CA SER A 13 -3.82 27.39 -52.16
C SER A 13 -4.08 26.97 -50.70
N ARG A 14 -5.19 26.27 -50.42
CA ARG A 14 -5.47 25.69 -49.09
C ARG A 14 -4.51 24.55 -48.70
N LEU A 15 -3.34 24.43 -49.35
CA LEU A 15 -2.36 23.40 -49.12
C LEU A 15 -1.66 23.61 -47.77
N LYS A 16 -1.61 22.55 -46.96
CA LYS A 16 -0.95 22.62 -45.65
C LYS A 16 0.57 22.67 -45.83
N SER A 17 1.23 23.55 -45.09
CA SER A 17 2.70 23.62 -45.04
C SER A 17 3.32 22.30 -44.57
N LYS A 18 4.58 22.05 -44.96
CA LYS A 18 5.33 20.84 -44.55
C LYS A 18 5.33 20.64 -43.03
N ARG A 19 5.49 21.71 -42.26
CA ARG A 19 5.43 21.69 -40.78
C ARG A 19 4.05 21.26 -40.27
N LYS A 20 2.97 21.80 -40.84
CA LYS A 20 1.60 21.48 -40.46
C LYS A 20 1.25 20.02 -40.79
N LYS A 21 1.70 19.50 -41.93
CA LYS A 21 1.57 18.08 -42.30
C LYS A 21 2.25 17.17 -41.27
N LYS A 22 3.51 17.44 -40.92
CA LYS A 22 4.24 16.68 -39.88
C LYS A 22 3.55 16.70 -38.51
N GLN A 23 3.01 17.85 -38.12
CA GLN A 23 2.30 17.98 -36.84
C GLN A 23 0.99 17.19 -36.82
N LEU A 24 0.27 17.12 -37.94
CA LEU A 24 -0.95 16.32 -38.05
C LEU A 24 -0.66 14.82 -37.89
N VAL A 25 0.34 14.30 -38.62
CA VAL A 25 0.76 12.90 -38.49
C VAL A 25 1.12 12.56 -37.03
N LYS A 26 1.87 13.44 -36.36
CA LYS A 26 2.21 13.25 -34.95
C LYS A 26 0.97 13.23 -34.05
N LYS A 27 0.05 14.18 -34.23
CA LYS A 27 -1.19 14.25 -33.44
C LYS A 27 -2.08 13.04 -33.68
N ASP A 28 -2.16 12.55 -34.90
CA ASP A 28 -2.98 11.39 -35.23
C ASP A 28 -2.38 10.11 -34.63
N PHE A 29 -1.05 9.97 -34.66
CA PHE A 29 -0.35 8.90 -33.95
C PHE A 29 -0.56 8.98 -32.42
N GLU A 30 -0.48 10.17 -31.82
CA GLU A 30 -0.77 10.35 -30.39
C GLU A 30 -2.21 9.96 -30.03
N LYS A 31 -3.19 10.31 -30.88
CA LYS A 31 -4.59 9.88 -30.71
C LYS A 31 -4.74 8.36 -30.79
N GLN A 32 -4.08 7.71 -31.74
CA GLN A 32 -4.07 6.25 -31.87
C GLN A 32 -3.54 5.60 -30.59
N LEU A 33 -2.45 6.12 -30.02
CA LEU A 33 -1.89 5.61 -28.75
C LEU A 33 -2.84 5.79 -27.56
N ILE A 34 -3.57 6.90 -27.51
CA ILE A 34 -4.60 7.12 -26.48
C ILE A 34 -5.74 6.12 -26.63
N GLN A 35 -6.19 5.84 -27.86
CA GLN A 35 -7.24 4.86 -28.13
C GLN A 35 -6.80 3.45 -27.71
N LEU A 36 -5.57 3.04 -28.05
CA LEU A 36 -5.01 1.76 -27.61
C LEU A 36 -4.98 1.65 -26.09
N SER A 37 -4.59 2.71 -25.37
CA SER A 37 -4.57 2.69 -23.90
C SER A 37 -5.98 2.60 -23.29
N LYS A 38 -6.99 3.18 -23.93
CA LYS A 38 -8.39 3.05 -23.51
C LYS A 38 -8.89 1.62 -23.73
N LEU A 39 -8.64 1.08 -24.93
CA LEU A 39 -9.02 -0.28 -25.30
C LEU A 39 -8.38 -1.30 -24.35
N GLU A 40 -7.07 -1.17 -24.08
CA GLU A 40 -6.37 -1.99 -23.09
C GLU A 40 -7.11 -1.96 -21.74
N LYS A 41 -7.34 -0.76 -21.18
CA LYS A 41 -8.04 -0.61 -19.89
C LYS A 41 -9.44 -1.24 -19.90
N GLU A 42 -10.17 -1.13 -21.01
CA GLU A 42 -11.49 -1.72 -21.16
C GLU A 42 -11.43 -3.26 -21.17
N LEU A 43 -10.50 -3.85 -21.93
CA LEU A 43 -10.29 -5.31 -21.93
C LEU A 43 -9.89 -5.82 -20.56
N TRP A 44 -8.94 -5.17 -19.88
CA TRP A 44 -8.55 -5.51 -18.52
C TRP A 44 -9.72 -5.38 -17.53
N LYS A 45 -10.59 -4.38 -17.70
CA LYS A 45 -11.80 -4.22 -16.89
C LYS A 45 -12.79 -5.36 -17.15
N LYS A 46 -13.04 -5.71 -18.42
CA LYS A 46 -13.90 -6.85 -18.79
C LYS A 46 -13.36 -8.15 -18.18
N ARG A 47 -12.06 -8.44 -18.37
CA ARG A 47 -11.36 -9.57 -17.75
C ARG A 47 -11.53 -9.60 -16.23
N ASN A 48 -11.38 -8.44 -15.59
CA ASN A 48 -11.51 -8.35 -14.14
C ASN A 48 -12.94 -8.58 -13.64
N ASN A 49 -13.94 -8.19 -14.44
CA ASN A 49 -15.36 -8.32 -14.13
C ASN A 49 -15.95 -9.71 -14.45
N LEU A 50 -15.18 -10.62 -15.04
CA LEU A 50 -15.64 -11.99 -15.29
C LEU A 50 -16.08 -12.68 -13.99
N PRO A 51 -17.19 -13.42 -14.01
CA PRO A 51 -17.73 -14.07 -12.83
C PRO A 51 -16.82 -15.19 -12.31
N LEU A 52 -17.03 -15.55 -11.05
CA LEU A 52 -16.42 -16.73 -10.44
C LEU A 52 -17.30 -17.95 -10.76
N ILE A 53 -16.70 -19.01 -11.26
CA ILE A 53 -17.35 -20.29 -11.55
C ILE A 53 -16.99 -21.29 -10.44
N PRO A 54 -17.97 -22.02 -9.88
CA PRO A 54 -17.69 -23.06 -8.90
C PRO A 54 -16.88 -24.20 -9.53
N LEU A 55 -15.90 -24.72 -8.79
CA LEU A 55 -15.16 -25.91 -9.18
C LEU A 55 -16.01 -27.16 -8.91
N GLU A 56 -15.94 -28.14 -9.80
CA GLU A 56 -16.59 -29.45 -9.61
C GLU A 56 -16.10 -30.13 -8.34
N THR A 57 -14.78 -30.13 -8.12
CA THR A 57 -14.15 -30.70 -6.92
C THR A 57 -13.36 -29.61 -6.20
N PRO A 58 -13.84 -29.09 -5.05
CA PRO A 58 -13.08 -28.13 -4.27
C PRO A 58 -11.83 -28.80 -3.70
N TYR A 59 -10.70 -28.09 -3.69
CA TYR A 59 -9.43 -28.62 -3.22
C TYR A 59 -8.79 -27.76 -2.14
N GLN A 60 -7.95 -28.37 -1.31
CA GLN A 60 -7.21 -27.67 -0.27
C GLN A 60 -5.91 -27.09 -0.83
N LYS A 61 -5.76 -25.75 -0.82
CA LYS A 61 -4.51 -25.08 -1.23
C LYS A 61 -3.48 -24.95 -0.10
N GLY A 62 -3.95 -25.01 1.14
CA GLY A 62 -3.10 -24.87 2.32
C GLY A 62 -3.92 -24.71 3.59
N TRP A 63 -3.45 -23.86 4.50
CA TRP A 63 -4.08 -23.55 5.76
C TRP A 63 -4.28 -22.05 5.90
N GLN A 64 -5.34 -21.66 6.59
CA GLN A 64 -5.56 -20.29 7.02
C GLN A 64 -5.80 -20.25 8.52
N ARG A 65 -5.33 -19.19 9.15
CA ARG A 65 -5.60 -18.90 10.56
C ARG A 65 -6.13 -17.50 10.73
N TYR A 66 -7.04 -17.36 11.67
CA TYR A 66 -7.77 -16.14 11.94
C TYR A 66 -8.16 -16.12 13.42
N PHE A 67 -8.60 -14.96 13.90
CA PHE A 67 -9.03 -14.81 15.28
C PHE A 67 -10.49 -15.21 15.44
N ILE A 68 -10.80 -15.85 16.56
CA ILE A 68 -12.15 -16.15 17.04
C ILE A 68 -12.25 -15.70 18.49
N LEU A 69 -13.45 -15.35 18.91
CA LEU A 69 -13.75 -15.06 20.30
C LEU A 69 -13.42 -16.27 21.19
N ARG A 70 -12.70 -16.01 22.29
CA ARG A 70 -12.43 -17.03 23.31
C ARG A 70 -13.75 -17.51 23.91
N GLU A 71 -13.84 -18.80 24.23
CA GLU A 71 -15.09 -19.44 24.70
C GLU A 71 -15.70 -18.75 25.93
N ASP A 72 -14.87 -18.32 26.88
CA ASP A 72 -15.34 -17.65 28.10
C ASP A 72 -16.03 -16.30 27.80
N VAL A 73 -15.47 -15.54 26.85
CA VAL A 73 -16.05 -14.26 26.40
C VAL A 73 -17.27 -14.52 25.52
N ALA A 74 -17.29 -15.62 24.78
CA ALA A 74 -18.45 -16.02 23.97
C ALA A 74 -19.67 -16.39 24.83
N ARG A 75 -19.47 -16.79 26.09
CA ARG A 75 -20.55 -17.06 27.06
C ARG A 75 -20.98 -15.83 27.84
N SER A 76 -20.26 -14.71 27.75
CA SER A 76 -20.61 -13.49 28.48
C SER A 76 -21.67 -12.67 27.75
N ASN A 77 -22.26 -11.71 28.46
CA ASN A 77 -23.26 -10.80 27.88
C ASN A 77 -22.69 -9.93 26.74
N ASP A 78 -21.37 -9.70 26.75
CA ASP A 78 -20.68 -8.87 25.75
C ASP A 78 -20.29 -9.64 24.48
N ALA A 79 -20.63 -10.93 24.38
CA ALA A 79 -20.24 -11.79 23.26
C ALA A 79 -20.61 -11.18 21.89
N LEU A 80 -21.82 -10.63 21.78
CA LEU A 80 -22.30 -9.99 20.55
C LEU A 80 -21.46 -8.77 20.18
N PHE A 81 -21.10 -7.94 21.16
CA PHE A 81 -20.26 -6.76 20.94
C PHE A 81 -18.88 -7.15 20.41
N TYR A 82 -18.20 -8.09 21.06
CA TYR A 82 -16.86 -8.50 20.63
C TYR A 82 -16.87 -9.29 19.32
N ASN A 83 -17.93 -10.02 19.01
CA ASN A 83 -18.08 -10.66 17.69
C ASN A 83 -18.21 -9.61 16.59
N ASN A 84 -19.07 -8.61 16.76
CA ASN A 84 -19.23 -7.52 15.79
C ASN A 84 -17.93 -6.72 15.61
N LEU A 85 -17.22 -6.43 16.71
CA LEU A 85 -15.92 -5.78 16.65
C LEU A 85 -14.91 -6.64 15.90
N LEU A 86 -14.86 -7.94 16.22
CA LEU A 86 -13.94 -8.89 15.59
C LEU A 86 -14.14 -8.96 14.09
N GLU A 87 -15.37 -8.97 13.57
CA GLU A 87 -15.64 -8.96 12.12
C GLU A 87 -14.94 -7.80 11.39
N LYS A 88 -14.85 -6.63 12.05
CA LYS A 88 -14.24 -5.42 11.48
C LYS A 88 -12.72 -5.43 11.54
N ILE A 89 -12.14 -6.03 12.59
CA ILE A 89 -10.70 -6.01 12.86
C ILE A 89 -9.98 -7.33 12.61
N ASN A 90 -10.70 -8.38 12.20
CA ASN A 90 -10.10 -9.69 11.99
C ASN A 90 -9.04 -9.62 10.90
N THR A 91 -7.98 -10.41 11.08
CA THR A 91 -6.95 -10.60 10.07
C THR A 91 -6.86 -12.08 9.74
N VAL A 92 -6.65 -12.39 8.47
CA VAL A 92 -6.46 -13.77 8.01
C VAL A 92 -5.03 -13.92 7.52
N GLN A 93 -4.34 -14.95 7.98
CA GLN A 93 -3.04 -15.34 7.44
C GLN A 93 -3.11 -16.69 6.78
N TYR A 94 -2.44 -16.81 5.64
CA TYR A 94 -2.33 -18.03 4.86
C TYR A 94 -0.93 -18.64 4.99
N SER A 95 -0.88 -19.97 4.99
CA SER A 95 0.34 -20.79 5.03
C SER A 95 0.13 -22.09 4.25
N SER A 96 1.21 -22.65 3.71
CA SER A 96 1.19 -24.02 3.16
C SER A 96 1.11 -25.07 4.29
N GLU A 97 1.79 -24.82 5.41
CA GLU A 97 1.83 -25.71 6.58
C GLU A 97 0.85 -25.26 7.68
N LYS A 98 0.21 -26.23 8.36
CA LYS A 98 -0.70 -26.02 9.50
C LYS A 98 -0.03 -25.37 10.71
N SER A 99 1.30 -25.48 10.82
CA SER A 99 2.09 -24.98 11.95
C SER A 99 2.24 -23.44 11.94
N PHE A 100 2.07 -22.79 10.78
CA PHE A 100 2.35 -21.36 10.58
C PHE A 100 3.75 -20.92 11.06
N LYS A 101 4.74 -21.81 10.96
CA LYS A 101 6.13 -21.49 11.28
C LYS A 101 6.82 -20.83 10.09
N LYS A 102 7.68 -19.85 10.39
CA LYS A 102 8.54 -19.18 9.42
C LYS A 102 9.99 -19.57 9.68
N LYS A 103 10.63 -20.14 8.66
CA LYS A 103 12.08 -20.36 8.66
C LYS A 103 12.78 -19.01 8.53
N LYS A 104 13.61 -18.67 9.52
CA LYS A 104 14.46 -17.47 9.49
C LYS A 104 15.91 -17.89 9.63
N LYS A 105 16.77 -17.38 8.74
CA LYS A 105 18.21 -17.57 8.87
C LYS A 105 18.71 -16.71 10.03
N LYS A 106 19.34 -17.34 11.02
CA LYS A 106 20.04 -16.65 12.11
C LYS A 106 21.49 -17.09 12.04
N SER A 107 22.35 -16.19 11.55
CA SER A 107 23.76 -16.49 11.25
C SER A 107 23.87 -17.66 10.24
N ARG A 108 24.55 -18.77 10.62
CA ARG A 108 24.80 -19.95 9.78
C ARG A 108 23.71 -21.04 9.87
N LYS A 109 22.69 -20.90 10.72
CA LYS A 109 21.63 -21.90 10.90
C LYS A 109 20.24 -21.32 10.60
N TYR A 110 19.31 -22.18 10.21
CA TYR A 110 17.89 -21.83 10.09
C TYR A 110 17.16 -22.19 11.37
N VAL A 111 16.39 -21.24 11.90
CA VAL A 111 15.52 -21.44 13.06
C VAL A 111 14.08 -21.30 12.59
N CYS A 112 13.22 -22.24 12.99
CA CYS A 112 11.79 -22.17 12.76
C CYS A 112 11.14 -21.38 13.90
N ASN A 113 10.70 -20.17 13.61
CA ASN A 113 9.99 -19.34 14.58
C ASN A 113 8.50 -19.34 14.26
N ASP A 114 7.65 -19.21 15.27
CA ASP A 114 6.23 -18.98 15.05
C ASP A 114 6.04 -17.64 14.34
N ARG A 115 5.21 -17.64 13.29
CA ARG A 115 4.84 -16.39 12.61
C ARG A 115 3.95 -15.59 13.55
N SER A 116 4.26 -14.32 13.80
CA SER A 116 3.38 -13.43 14.56
C SER A 116 2.18 -12.97 13.71
N GLN A 117 1.04 -12.81 14.37
CA GLN A 117 -0.16 -12.23 13.80
C GLN A 117 -0.85 -11.38 14.86
N PHE A 118 -1.32 -10.22 14.45
CA PHE A 118 -2.04 -9.27 15.30
C PHE A 118 -3.40 -8.98 14.65
N LEU A 119 -4.35 -8.50 15.45
CA LEU A 119 -5.58 -7.91 14.94
C LEU A 119 -5.25 -6.68 14.09
N LYS A 120 -6.22 -6.22 13.30
CA LYS A 120 -6.05 -5.04 12.46
C LYS A 120 -5.76 -3.83 13.34
N GLU A 121 -4.58 -3.26 13.15
CA GLU A 121 -4.21 -1.97 13.72
C GLU A 121 -4.59 -0.87 12.73
N PHE A 122 -4.91 0.32 13.24
CA PHE A 122 -5.28 1.46 12.41
C PHE A 122 -4.19 2.52 12.42
N PHE A 123 -3.92 3.10 11.26
CA PHE A 123 -3.08 4.29 11.18
C PHE A 123 -3.86 5.54 11.60
N GLU A 124 -3.14 6.59 12.00
CA GLU A 124 -3.74 7.89 12.36
C GLU A 124 -4.69 8.45 11.29
N TYR A 125 -4.32 8.35 10.00
CA TYR A 125 -5.17 8.82 8.91
C TYR A 125 -6.41 7.94 8.68
N GLU A 126 -6.33 6.64 8.99
CA GLU A 126 -7.49 5.75 8.93
C GLU A 126 -8.41 5.99 10.12
N TRP A 127 -7.83 6.24 11.30
CA TRP A 127 -8.55 6.52 12.53
C TRP A 127 -9.37 7.81 12.45
N ALA A 128 -8.81 8.84 11.83
CA ALA A 128 -9.47 10.12 11.58
C ALA A 128 -10.43 10.09 10.37
N SER A 129 -10.45 9.00 9.59
CA SER A 129 -11.27 8.92 8.39
C SER A 129 -12.75 8.76 8.76
N PRO A 130 -13.66 9.49 8.09
CA PRO A 130 -15.10 9.29 8.26
C PRO A 130 -15.58 7.93 7.71
N LYS A 131 -14.74 7.22 6.94
CA LYS A 131 -15.03 5.88 6.40
C LYS A 131 -14.69 4.75 7.38
N LEU A 132 -14.26 5.08 8.59
CA LEU A 132 -13.95 4.07 9.58
C LEU A 132 -15.23 3.60 10.27
N ASP A 133 -15.65 2.38 9.97
CA ASP A 133 -16.89 1.77 10.47
C ASP A 133 -16.78 1.30 11.95
N LEU A 134 -16.18 2.12 12.82
CA LEU A 134 -16.07 1.85 14.25
C LEU A 134 -16.97 2.78 15.07
N THR A 135 -17.76 2.19 15.96
CA THR A 135 -18.58 2.94 16.93
C THR A 135 -17.69 3.55 18.01
N GLU A 136 -18.12 4.63 18.65
CA GLU A 136 -17.34 5.27 19.72
C GLU A 136 -17.00 4.31 20.88
N LYS A 137 -17.93 3.42 21.23
CA LYS A 137 -17.71 2.35 22.21
C LYS A 137 -16.59 1.41 21.78
N GLU A 138 -16.56 1.00 20.51
CA GLU A 138 -15.51 0.14 19.96
C GLU A 138 -14.16 0.86 19.95
N LYS A 139 -14.14 2.15 19.62
CA LYS A 139 -12.92 2.97 19.62
C LYS A 139 -12.28 3.08 21.00
N ALA A 140 -13.07 3.01 22.08
CA ALA A 140 -12.57 3.07 23.44
C ALA A 140 -11.67 1.88 23.81
N HIS A 141 -11.74 0.75 23.08
CA HIS A 141 -10.88 -0.43 23.30
C HIS A 141 -9.55 -0.36 22.53
N PHE A 142 -9.18 0.82 22.04
CA PHE A 142 -7.91 1.03 21.34
C PHE A 142 -7.09 2.11 22.02
N HIS A 143 -5.82 1.81 22.27
CA HIS A 143 -4.83 2.76 22.73
C HIS A 143 -3.91 3.23 21.61
N LYS A 144 -3.42 4.46 21.77
CA LYS A 144 -2.49 5.10 20.85
C LYS A 144 -1.06 4.64 21.17
N VAL A 145 -0.38 4.08 20.18
CA VAL A 145 1.01 3.61 20.27
C VAL A 145 1.86 4.28 19.20
N GLN A 146 3.01 4.83 19.60
CA GLN A 146 4.00 5.33 18.66
C GLN A 146 5.05 4.24 18.39
N ARG A 147 5.26 3.89 17.12
CA ARG A 147 6.27 2.88 16.72
C ARG A 147 7.22 3.45 15.68
N TRP A 148 8.49 3.08 15.80
CA TRP A 148 9.49 3.38 14.78
C TRP A 148 9.24 2.54 13.53
N TRP A 149 9.13 3.18 12.37
CA TRP A 149 8.98 2.51 11.09
C TRP A 149 10.33 2.44 10.35
N PRO A 150 10.94 1.26 10.19
CA PRO A 150 12.28 1.13 9.61
C PRO A 150 12.38 1.61 8.16
N ASN A 151 11.42 1.24 7.31
CA ASN A 151 11.43 1.57 5.87
C ASN A 151 11.41 3.07 5.58
N TRP A 152 10.75 3.87 6.42
CA TRP A 152 10.64 5.32 6.25
C TRP A 152 11.49 6.13 7.22
N LYS A 153 12.13 5.43 8.18
CA LYS A 153 12.95 6.01 9.25
C LYS A 153 12.20 7.16 9.93
N CYS A 154 11.01 6.88 10.42
CA CYS A 154 10.20 7.83 11.17
C CYS A 154 9.30 7.12 12.18
N TYR A 155 8.91 7.83 13.23
CA TYR A 155 7.87 7.38 14.14
C TYR A 155 6.49 7.57 13.49
N ARG A 156 5.63 6.57 13.67
CA ARG A 156 4.22 6.64 13.27
C ARG A 156 3.33 6.22 14.42
N ILE A 157 2.14 6.80 14.42
CA ILE A 157 1.08 6.50 15.37
C ILE A 157 0.23 5.37 14.82
N HIS A 158 -0.03 4.40 15.68
CA HIS A 158 -0.90 3.25 15.47
C HIS A 158 -1.92 3.19 16.60
N TYR A 159 -3.16 2.83 16.27
CA TYR A 159 -4.18 2.49 17.24
C TYR A 159 -4.25 0.97 17.35
N VAL A 160 -3.95 0.46 18.53
CA VAL A 160 -3.79 -0.97 18.81
C VAL A 160 -4.87 -1.41 19.79
N PHE A 161 -5.46 -2.58 19.56
CA PHE A 161 -6.48 -3.13 20.42
C PHE A 161 -5.91 -3.54 21.80
N ASP A 162 -6.61 -3.18 22.87
CA ASP A 162 -6.10 -3.26 24.25
C ASP A 162 -6.16 -4.67 24.83
N GLU A 163 -7.16 -5.46 24.45
CA GLU A 163 -7.50 -6.72 25.14
C GLU A 163 -7.32 -7.96 24.24
N PRO A 164 -6.14 -8.18 23.62
CA PRO A 164 -5.95 -9.22 22.61
C PRO A 164 -6.23 -10.64 23.14
N TRP A 165 -6.18 -10.85 24.46
CA TRP A 165 -6.47 -12.12 25.13
C TRP A 165 -7.92 -12.59 24.95
N ARG A 166 -8.85 -11.69 24.61
CA ARG A 166 -10.25 -12.04 24.30
C ARG A 166 -10.38 -12.88 23.03
N PHE A 167 -9.35 -12.87 22.19
CA PHE A 167 -9.35 -13.56 20.91
C PHE A 167 -8.27 -14.65 20.85
N VAL A 168 -8.61 -15.77 20.23
CA VAL A 168 -7.73 -16.94 20.07
C VAL A 168 -7.62 -17.31 18.60
N PHE A 169 -6.46 -17.83 18.19
CA PHE A 169 -6.29 -18.33 16.83
C PHE A 169 -7.07 -19.62 16.60
N ARG A 170 -7.83 -19.67 15.52
CA ARG A 170 -8.33 -20.93 14.94
C ARG A 170 -7.69 -21.16 13.60
N VAL A 171 -7.23 -22.39 13.39
CA VAL A 171 -6.65 -22.86 12.13
C VAL A 171 -7.67 -23.73 11.41
N ARG A 172 -7.89 -23.46 10.12
CA ARG A 172 -8.74 -24.27 9.24
C ARG A 172 -8.06 -24.50 7.88
N PRO A 173 -8.41 -25.57 7.15
CA PRO A 173 -7.95 -25.72 5.77
C PRO A 173 -8.40 -24.53 4.91
N ASN A 174 -7.54 -24.10 4.00
CA ASN A 174 -7.87 -23.11 2.99
C ASN A 174 -8.39 -23.81 1.73
N MET A 175 -9.70 -23.93 1.63
CA MET A 175 -10.39 -24.58 0.51
C MET A 175 -10.62 -23.57 -0.61
N ILE A 176 -10.23 -23.94 -1.82
CA ILE A 176 -10.56 -23.20 -3.04
C ILE A 176 -11.78 -23.87 -3.67
N THR A 177 -12.88 -23.12 -3.74
CA THR A 177 -14.18 -23.60 -4.21
C THR A 177 -14.58 -23.01 -5.55
N HIS A 178 -14.02 -21.85 -5.91
CA HIS A 178 -14.33 -21.16 -7.15
C HIS A 178 -13.05 -20.77 -7.88
N THR A 179 -13.14 -20.69 -9.20
CA THR A 179 -12.11 -20.13 -10.07
C THR A 179 -12.68 -19.04 -10.93
N LYS A 180 -11.82 -18.16 -11.45
CA LYS A 180 -12.27 -17.11 -12.36
C LYS A 180 -12.62 -17.72 -13.71
N MET A 181 -13.75 -17.31 -14.29
CA MET A 181 -14.09 -17.66 -15.67
C MET A 181 -12.99 -17.17 -16.61
N VAL A 182 -12.68 -17.97 -17.62
CA VAL A 182 -11.75 -17.61 -18.70
C VAL A 182 -12.57 -17.54 -19.98
N ASP A 183 -12.51 -16.40 -20.65
CA ASP A 183 -13.14 -16.16 -21.94
C ASP A 183 -12.04 -16.16 -23.01
N ALA A 184 -12.09 -17.14 -23.91
CA ALA A 184 -11.04 -17.38 -24.90
C ALA A 184 -10.92 -16.26 -25.93
N ASP A 185 -12.05 -15.69 -26.35
CA ASP A 185 -12.07 -14.59 -27.32
C ASP A 185 -11.47 -13.33 -26.70
N LEU A 186 -11.85 -13.04 -25.45
CA LEU A 186 -11.32 -11.91 -24.70
C LEU A 186 -9.81 -12.03 -24.44
N GLU A 187 -9.31 -13.20 -24.04
CA GLU A 187 -7.87 -13.41 -23.84
C GLU A 187 -7.13 -13.30 -25.19
N SER A 188 -7.70 -13.79 -26.30
CA SER A 188 -7.13 -13.60 -27.63
C SER A 188 -7.04 -12.13 -28.02
N GLU A 189 -8.08 -11.33 -27.77
CA GLU A 189 -8.06 -9.88 -28.02
C GLU A 189 -6.97 -9.17 -27.20
N ILE A 190 -6.80 -9.54 -25.93
CA ILE A 190 -5.74 -8.99 -25.06
C ILE A 190 -4.37 -9.37 -25.63
N ASP A 191 -4.16 -10.62 -25.97
CA ASP A 191 -2.87 -11.11 -26.48
C ASP A 191 -2.51 -10.44 -27.81
N GLN A 192 -3.47 -10.26 -28.72
CA GLN A 192 -3.26 -9.55 -29.99
C GLN A 192 -2.84 -8.09 -29.75
N LEU A 193 -3.50 -7.41 -28.81
CA LEU A 193 -3.18 -6.03 -28.45
C LEU A 193 -1.78 -5.93 -27.81
N ASP A 194 -1.48 -6.80 -26.85
CA ASP A 194 -0.20 -6.82 -26.15
C ASP A 194 0.96 -7.16 -27.10
N ASN A 195 0.75 -8.09 -28.03
CA ASN A 195 1.70 -8.40 -29.10
C ASN A 195 1.97 -7.17 -29.97
N TYR A 196 0.93 -6.46 -30.41
CA TYR A 196 1.07 -5.25 -31.22
C TYR A 196 1.79 -4.12 -30.46
N ILE A 197 1.49 -3.92 -29.17
CA ILE A 197 2.16 -2.90 -28.34
C ILE A 197 3.64 -3.24 -28.15
N THR A 198 3.94 -4.52 -27.92
CA THR A 198 5.29 -5.00 -27.62
C THR A 198 6.16 -4.99 -28.88
N SER A 199 5.66 -5.50 -30.01
CA SER A 199 6.39 -5.55 -31.28
C SER A 199 6.77 -4.16 -31.79
N ASN A 200 5.91 -3.15 -31.55
CA ASN A 200 6.12 -1.78 -31.97
C ASN A 200 6.71 -0.87 -30.88
N PHE A 201 7.11 -1.42 -29.72
CA PHE A 201 7.67 -0.69 -28.57
C PHE A 201 6.84 0.54 -28.12
N LEU A 202 5.51 0.44 -28.21
CA LEU A 202 4.61 1.58 -28.02
C LEU A 202 4.40 1.96 -26.54
N ARG A 203 4.69 1.04 -25.61
CA ARG A 203 4.42 1.18 -24.16
C ARG A 203 4.95 2.49 -23.58
N ASN A 204 6.20 2.83 -23.83
CA ASN A 204 6.82 4.04 -23.28
C ASN A 204 6.18 5.32 -23.83
N SER A 205 5.85 5.31 -25.13
CA SER A 205 5.17 6.42 -25.80
C SER A 205 3.75 6.60 -25.27
N MET A 206 3.00 5.50 -25.11
CA MET A 206 1.66 5.51 -24.53
C MET A 206 1.67 6.08 -23.10
N VAL A 207 2.54 5.57 -22.22
CA VAL A 207 2.66 6.04 -20.84
C VAL A 207 2.99 7.54 -20.81
N ARG A 208 3.91 8.00 -21.66
CA ARG A 208 4.30 9.42 -21.74
C ARG A 208 3.16 10.33 -22.20
N ILE A 209 2.29 9.86 -23.08
CA ILE A 209 1.15 10.65 -23.58
C ILE A 209 0.02 10.67 -22.55
N VAL A 210 -0.31 9.51 -21.97
CA VAL A 210 -1.46 9.36 -21.05
C VAL A 210 -1.17 9.96 -19.67
N HIS A 211 0.02 9.73 -19.13
CA HIS A 211 0.40 10.18 -17.79
C HIS A 211 1.31 11.42 -17.81
N GLY A 212 1.57 11.97 -19.00
CA GLY A 212 2.53 13.05 -19.23
C GLY A 212 3.99 12.59 -19.11
N ARG A 213 4.94 13.54 -19.04
CA ARG A 213 6.26 13.20 -18.49
C ARG A 213 6.00 12.64 -17.10
N VAL A 214 6.23 11.34 -16.93
CA VAL A 214 6.42 10.77 -15.61
C VAL A 214 7.60 11.55 -15.06
N LYS A 215 7.32 12.61 -14.30
CA LYS A 215 8.26 13.10 -13.31
C LYS A 215 8.41 11.86 -12.46
N HIS A 216 9.46 11.06 -12.72
CA HIS A 216 10.11 10.35 -11.64
C HIS A 216 10.14 11.43 -10.57
N LYS A 217 9.47 11.19 -9.45
CA LYS A 217 9.71 12.01 -8.29
C LYS A 217 11.22 11.84 -8.12
N ARG A 218 12.02 12.72 -8.74
CA ARG A 218 13.24 13.26 -8.16
C ARG A 218 12.74 13.46 -6.77
N TRP A 219 13.20 12.58 -5.90
CA TRP A 219 12.97 12.66 -4.49
C TRP A 219 13.00 14.15 -4.24
N LYS A 220 11.82 14.77 -4.07
CA LYS A 220 11.83 16.07 -3.46
C LYS A 220 12.52 15.66 -2.19
N GLU A 221 13.76 16.09 -2.03
CA GLU A 221 14.28 16.48 -0.74
C GLU A 221 13.14 17.31 -0.16
N LYS A 222 12.15 16.61 0.39
CA LYS A 222 11.47 17.08 1.57
C LYS A 222 12.69 17.26 2.43
N GLU A 223 13.11 18.52 2.55
CA GLU A 223 13.83 18.95 3.72
C GLU A 223 13.20 18.15 4.84
N ILE A 224 14.00 17.21 5.27
CA ILE A 224 13.70 16.34 6.35
C ILE A 224 13.72 17.35 7.50
N SER A 225 12.59 18.01 7.77
CA SER A 225 12.33 18.64 9.06
C SER A 225 12.13 17.52 10.10
N LYS A 226 12.90 16.43 10.01
CA LYS A 226 12.66 15.22 10.81
C LYS A 226 13.16 15.38 12.24
N TYR A 227 13.95 16.41 12.56
CA TYR A 227 14.39 16.71 13.91
C TYR A 227 14.70 18.21 14.01
N GLN A 228 13.87 19.00 14.70
CA GLN A 228 14.49 19.98 15.60
C GLN A 228 14.89 19.15 16.81
N ASP A 229 16.11 18.62 16.79
CA ASP A 229 16.66 18.06 18.03
C ASP A 229 16.69 19.25 19.01
N PRO A 230 16.09 19.16 20.21
CA PRO A 230 16.16 20.26 21.17
C PRO A 230 17.61 20.60 21.55
N LEU A 231 18.55 19.71 21.24
CA LEU A 231 19.99 19.85 21.44
C LEU A 231 20.72 20.43 20.22
N THR A 232 20.08 20.54 19.06
CA THR A 232 20.68 21.20 17.90
C THR A 232 20.74 22.72 18.16
N ASN A 233 21.95 23.30 18.06
CA ASN A 233 22.36 24.66 18.47
C ASN A 233 22.68 24.90 19.95
N ILE A 234 22.59 23.92 20.85
CA ILE A 234 23.09 24.10 22.22
C ILE A 234 24.60 23.80 22.24
N GLN A 235 25.41 24.76 22.70
CA GLN A 235 26.85 24.54 22.87
C GLN A 235 27.09 23.46 23.92
N ILE A 236 28.03 22.54 23.66
CA ILE A 236 28.32 21.37 24.50
C ILE A 236 28.53 21.75 25.97
N HIS A 237 29.17 22.90 26.23
CA HIS A 237 29.42 23.40 27.58
C HIS A 237 28.12 23.71 28.35
N ALA A 238 27.09 24.24 27.70
CA ALA A 238 25.80 24.51 28.34
C ALA A 238 25.10 23.21 28.76
N MET A 239 25.16 22.17 27.92
CA MET A 239 24.64 20.84 28.26
C MET A 239 25.40 20.20 29.43
N MET A 240 26.73 20.36 29.47
CA MET A 240 27.52 19.84 30.59
C MET A 240 27.23 20.56 31.91
N TYR A 241 26.93 21.86 31.85
CA TYR A 241 26.55 22.64 33.03
C TYR A 241 25.21 22.19 33.60
N GLU A 242 24.18 22.06 32.75
CA GLU A 242 22.85 21.58 33.15
C GLU A 242 22.92 20.18 33.76
N PHE A 243 23.69 19.27 33.14
CA PHE A 243 23.88 17.92 33.67
C PHE A 243 24.57 17.91 35.05
N ASN A 244 25.57 18.76 35.25
CA ASN A 244 26.26 18.87 36.53
C ASN A 244 25.35 19.46 37.62
N GLU A 245 24.53 20.47 37.29
CA GLU A 245 23.53 21.00 38.21
C GLU A 245 22.49 19.95 38.63
N GLU A 246 21.97 19.15 37.68
CA GLU A 246 21.02 18.08 37.99
C GLU A 246 21.64 17.00 38.88
N LYS A 247 22.93 16.70 38.66
CA LYS A 247 23.70 15.77 39.48
C LYS A 247 23.93 16.30 40.89
N GLU A 248 24.17 17.59 41.06
CA GLU A 248 24.31 18.21 42.38
C GLU A 248 22.96 18.31 43.11
N LYS A 249 21.87 18.64 42.41
CA LYS A 249 20.51 18.66 42.96
C LYS A 249 20.09 17.28 43.45
N SER A 250 20.29 16.24 42.64
CA SER A 250 19.99 14.84 43.01
C SER A 250 20.85 14.34 44.19
N ASN A 251 22.13 14.70 44.24
CA ASN A 251 22.99 14.38 45.39
C ASN A 251 22.55 15.10 46.66
N ASN A 252 22.14 16.38 46.57
CA ASN A 252 21.66 17.15 47.71
C ASN A 252 20.29 16.66 48.21
N GLU A 253 19.40 16.19 47.33
CA GLU A 253 18.16 15.50 47.72
C GLU A 253 18.44 14.17 48.42
N LEU A 254 19.42 13.39 47.92
CA LEU A 254 19.85 12.15 48.58
C LEU A 254 20.44 12.39 49.98
N PHE A 255 21.13 13.52 50.19
CA PHE A 255 21.66 13.91 51.50
C PHE A 255 20.57 14.38 52.46
N LYS A 256 19.49 15.01 51.97
CA LYS A 256 18.32 15.38 52.79
C LYS A 256 17.49 14.17 53.23
N LEU A 257 17.47 13.09 52.45
CA LEU A 257 16.76 11.85 52.79
C LEU A 257 17.53 10.94 53.78
N LYS A 258 18.80 11.26 54.07
CA LYS A 258 19.67 10.50 54.98
C LYS A 258 19.89 11.18 56.35
N ARG A 259 19.20 12.30 56.62
CA ARG A 259 19.08 12.91 57.95
C ARG A 259 17.67 12.66 58.47
#